data_AF-A0A2M9ZV56-F1
#
_entry.id   AF-A0A2M9ZV56-F1
#
_cell.length_a   1.000
_cell.length_b   1.000
_cell.length_c   1.000
_cell.angle_alpha   90.00
_cell.angle_beta   90.00
_cell.angle_gamma   90.00
#
_symmetry.space_group_name_H-M   'P 1'
#
loop_
_entity.id
_entity.type
_entity.pdbx_description
1 polymer ?
#
loop_
_entity_poly.entity_id
_entity_poly.type
_entity_poly.pdbx_seq_one_letter_code
_entity_poly.pdbx_strand_id
1 'polypeptide(L)'
;MNGPGEYSEEPLLWVSESEIKKQRQIAKELRKTPWWRKKKADGICHYCGKKFPPDELTMDHLIPLAKGGKSIKANLVPACKDCNNSKKNKLPFEEF
;
A
#
# COMPACT_ATOMS: atom_id res chain seq x y z
N MET A 1 17.37 -42.56 3.55
CA MET A 1 17.52 -41.49 4.56
C MET A 1 16.93 -40.24 3.92
N ASN A 2 15.64 -39.97 4.17
CA ASN A 2 14.97 -38.80 3.61
C ASN A 2 15.17 -37.66 4.61
N GLY A 3 15.90 -36.62 4.18
CA GLY A 3 16.18 -35.44 5.01
C GLY A 3 14.90 -34.68 5.38
N PRO A 4 14.89 -33.91 6.48
CA PRO A 4 13.74 -33.12 6.85
C PRO A 4 13.47 -32.08 5.76
N GLY A 5 12.21 -32.07 5.33
CA GLY A 5 11.74 -31.40 4.11
C GLY A 5 12.11 -29.92 4.04
N GLU A 6 12.62 -29.57 2.87
CA GLU A 6 12.76 -28.21 2.38
C GLU A 6 11.39 -27.54 2.44
N TYR A 7 11.19 -26.67 3.44
CA TYR A 7 10.00 -25.85 3.53
C TYR A 7 10.03 -24.93 2.31
N SER A 8 9.13 -25.15 1.35
CA SER A 8 9.04 -24.30 0.17
C SER A 8 8.82 -22.85 0.62
N GLU A 9 9.63 -21.93 0.11
CA GLU A 9 9.53 -20.48 0.35
C GLU A 9 8.25 -19.86 -0.25
N GLU A 10 7.17 -20.63 -0.41
CA GLU A 10 5.91 -20.08 -0.85
C GLU A 10 5.37 -19.16 0.25
N PRO A 11 5.16 -17.86 -0.03
CA PRO A 11 4.65 -16.94 0.96
C PRO A 11 3.32 -17.46 1.51
N LEU A 12 3.17 -17.48 2.84
CA LEU A 12 1.97 -17.94 3.56
C LEU A 12 0.67 -17.19 3.20
N LEU A 13 0.71 -16.23 2.27
CA LEU A 13 -0.41 -15.45 1.77
C LEU A 13 -0.43 -15.48 0.23
N TRP A 14 -1.15 -16.44 -0.34
CA TRP A 14 -1.48 -16.42 -1.76
C TRP A 14 -2.66 -15.46 -2.00
N VAL A 15 -2.37 -14.25 -2.46
CA VAL A 15 -3.43 -13.35 -2.98
C VAL A 15 -3.56 -13.60 -4.48
N SER A 16 -4.75 -13.99 -4.93
CA SER A 16 -4.97 -14.20 -6.36
C SER A 16 -4.78 -12.91 -7.17
N GLU A 17 -4.32 -13.04 -8.41
CA GLU A 17 -4.21 -11.90 -9.33
C GLU A 17 -5.55 -11.19 -9.55
N SER A 18 -6.65 -11.97 -9.58
CA SER A 18 -8.01 -11.45 -9.68
C SER A 18 -8.37 -10.55 -8.50
N GLU A 19 -7.97 -10.92 -7.28
CA GLU A 19 -8.17 -10.11 -6.08
C GLU A 19 -7.30 -8.86 -6.11
N ILE A 20 -6.02 -8.98 -6.51
CA ILE A 20 -5.14 -7.80 -6.67
C ILE A 20 -5.74 -6.82 -7.69
N LYS A 21 -6.23 -7.31 -8.83
CA LYS A 21 -6.86 -6.50 -9.87
C LYS A 21 -8.11 -5.79 -9.34
N LYS A 22 -8.96 -6.51 -8.61
CA LYS A 22 -10.14 -5.95 -7.95
C LYS A 22 -9.76 -4.84 -6.96
N GLN A 23 -8.78 -5.08 -6.09
CA GLN A 23 -8.35 -4.08 -5.11
C GLN A 23 -7.73 -2.85 -5.79
N ARG A 24 -6.95 -3.01 -6.87
CA ARG A 24 -6.45 -1.87 -7.67
C ARG A 24 -7.58 -1.04 -8.27
N GLN A 25 -8.63 -1.68 -8.77
CA GLN A 25 -9.79 -0.97 -9.32
C GLN A 25 -10.54 -0.20 -8.22
N ILE A 26 -10.73 -0.78 -7.04
CA ILE A 26 -11.34 -0.08 -5.89
C ILE A 26 -10.51 1.15 -5.50
N ALA A 27 -9.18 1.04 -5.42
CA ALA A 27 -8.31 2.17 -5.11
C ALA A 27 -8.40 3.27 -6.18
N LYS A 28 -8.48 2.90 -7.46
CA LYS A 28 -8.67 3.83 -8.58
C LYS A 28 -9.96 4.64 -8.43
N GLU A 29 -11.07 3.99 -8.07
CA GLU A 29 -12.34 4.69 -7.84
C GLU A 29 -12.31 5.53 -6.57
N LEU A 30 -11.73 5.03 -5.48
CA LEU A 30 -11.57 5.80 -4.23
C LEU A 30 -10.75 7.08 -4.44
N ARG A 31 -9.71 7.05 -5.29
CA ARG A 31 -8.87 8.21 -5.61
C ARG A 31 -9.67 9.38 -6.22
N LYS A 32 -10.80 9.11 -6.86
CA LYS A 32 -11.68 10.13 -7.47
C LYS A 32 -12.66 10.74 -6.48
N THR A 33 -12.86 10.12 -5.32
CA THR A 33 -13.88 10.55 -4.35
C THR A 33 -13.48 11.83 -3.62
N PRO A 34 -14.45 12.63 -3.14
CA PRO A 34 -14.18 13.76 -2.24
C PRO A 34 -13.43 13.37 -0.97
N TRP A 35 -13.62 12.12 -0.51
CA TRP A 35 -12.90 11.59 0.65
C TRP A 35 -11.39 11.61 0.43
N TRP A 36 -10.89 11.16 -0.73
CA TRP A 36 -9.46 11.15 -1.00
C TRP A 36 -8.90 12.58 -1.12
N ARG A 37 -9.65 13.47 -1.79
CA ARG A 37 -9.30 14.89 -1.87
C ARG A 37 -9.16 15.52 -0.48
N LYS A 38 -10.08 15.22 0.43
CA LYS A 38 -10.03 15.68 1.84
C LYS A 38 -8.87 15.03 2.60
N LYS A 39 -8.65 13.71 2.45
CA LYS A 39 -7.61 12.94 3.15
C LYS A 39 -6.20 13.48 2.88
N LYS A 40 -5.92 13.95 1.67
CA LYS A 40 -4.60 14.50 1.27
C LYS A 40 -4.49 16.02 1.39
N ALA A 41 -5.57 16.72 1.79
CA ALA A 41 -5.65 18.17 1.74
C ALA A 41 -4.62 18.87 2.64
N ASP A 42 -4.28 18.27 3.78
CA ASP A 42 -3.30 18.83 4.72
C ASP A 42 -1.87 18.84 4.16
N GLY A 43 -1.63 18.13 3.04
CA GLY A 43 -0.34 18.10 2.39
C GLY A 43 0.72 17.32 3.15
N ILE A 44 0.36 16.48 4.13
CA ILE A 44 1.33 15.78 4.97
C ILE A 44 1.55 14.36 4.45
N CYS A 45 2.80 14.00 4.19
CA CYS A 45 3.18 12.61 3.92
C CYS A 45 3.08 11.78 5.22
N HIS A 46 2.40 10.65 5.16
CA HIS A 46 2.21 9.76 6.32
C HIS A 46 3.53 9.21 6.87
N TYR A 47 4.53 9.00 6.01
CA TYR A 47 5.78 8.36 6.40
C TYR A 47 6.81 9.35 6.94
N CYS A 48 7.15 10.39 6.17
CA CYS A 48 8.18 11.35 6.58
C CYS A 48 7.65 12.55 7.36
N GLY A 49 6.33 12.73 7.46
CA GLY A 49 5.70 13.86 8.16
C GLY A 49 5.89 15.23 7.52
N LYS A 50 6.65 15.33 6.41
CA LYS A 50 6.91 16.58 5.70
C LYS A 50 5.67 17.06 4.93
N LYS A 51 5.60 18.37 4.69
CA LYS A 51 4.57 19.02 3.87
C LYS A 51 4.92 19.00 2.38
N PHE A 52 3.91 18.76 1.56
CA PHE A 52 3.94 18.73 0.10
C PHE A 52 2.66 19.37 -0.45
N PRO A 53 2.68 19.91 -1.68
CA PRO A 53 1.47 20.20 -2.42
C PRO A 53 0.55 18.97 -2.46
N PRO A 54 -0.77 19.10 -2.17
CA PRO A 54 -1.67 17.95 -2.10
C PRO A 54 -1.71 17.10 -3.38
N ASP A 55 -1.46 17.69 -4.54
CA ASP A 55 -1.37 17.06 -5.85
C ASP A 55 -0.10 16.23 -6.07
N GLU A 56 0.99 16.53 -5.36
CA GLU A 56 2.21 15.71 -5.35
C GLU A 56 2.09 14.46 -4.45
N LEU A 57 1.10 14.43 -3.56
CA LEU A 57 0.83 13.27 -2.72
C LEU A 57 0.13 12.14 -3.48
N THR A 58 0.71 10.96 -3.36
CA THR A 58 0.19 9.71 -3.90
C THR A 58 -0.64 8.96 -2.86
N MET A 59 -1.49 8.05 -3.33
CA MET A 59 -2.22 7.11 -2.46
C MET A 59 -1.40 5.84 -2.33
N ASP A 60 -1.06 5.47 -1.10
CA ASP A 60 -0.37 4.22 -0.79
C ASP A 60 -1.20 3.34 0.15
N HIS A 61 -0.95 2.03 0.08
CA HIS A 61 -1.54 1.02 0.94
C HIS A 61 -0.57 0.69 2.08
N LEU A 62 -0.97 0.90 3.34
CA LEU A 62 -0.15 0.57 4.51
C LEU A 62 0.26 -0.91 4.47
N ILE A 63 -0.71 -1.79 4.32
CA ILE A 63 -0.52 -3.19 3.99
C ILE A 63 -0.59 -3.33 2.47
N PRO A 64 0.51 -3.69 1.78
CA PRO A 64 0.52 -3.87 0.33
C PRO A 64 -0.50 -4.90 -0.15
N LEU A 65 -1.05 -4.68 -1.35
CA LEU A 65 -2.01 -5.61 -1.96
C LEU A 65 -1.41 -7.02 -2.16
N ALA A 66 -0.12 -7.09 -2.51
CA ALA A 66 0.61 -8.35 -2.66
C ALA A 66 0.77 -9.13 -1.33
N LYS A 67 0.54 -8.47 -0.19
CA LYS A 67 0.58 -9.07 1.16
C LYS A 67 -0.83 -9.16 1.79
N GLY A 68 -1.87 -9.17 0.97
CA GLY A 68 -3.26 -9.34 1.40
C GLY A 68 -3.99 -8.06 1.80
N GLY A 69 -3.34 -6.90 1.69
CA GLY A 69 -3.96 -5.60 1.98
C GLY A 69 -5.19 -5.32 1.12
N LYS A 70 -6.13 -4.56 1.67
CA LYS A 70 -7.38 -4.17 1.00
C LYS A 70 -7.41 -2.67 0.71
N SER A 71 -8.11 -2.28 -0.34
CA SER A 71 -8.35 -0.88 -0.71
C SER A 71 -9.51 -0.28 0.10
N ILE A 72 -9.33 -0.22 1.41
CA ILE A 72 -10.27 0.38 2.36
C ILE A 72 -9.65 1.66 2.95
N LYS A 73 -10.50 2.62 3.36
CA LYS A 73 -10.04 3.93 3.86
C LYS A 73 -9.02 3.85 5.01
N ALA A 74 -9.11 2.83 5.85
CA ALA A 74 -8.18 2.61 6.97
C ALA A 74 -6.78 2.16 6.51
N ASN A 75 -6.68 1.51 5.35
CA ASN A 75 -5.41 1.02 4.79
C ASN A 75 -4.78 2.03 3.80
N LEU A 76 -5.44 3.16 3.53
CA LEU A 76 -5.03 4.12 2.51
C LEU A 76 -4.51 5.42 3.15
N VAL A 77 -3.29 5.80 2.78
CA VAL A 77 -2.61 6.98 3.32
C VAL A 77 -2.00 7.86 2.22
N PRO A 78 -1.89 9.19 2.45
CA PRO A 78 -1.11 10.07 1.59
C PRO A 78 0.39 9.83 1.78
N ALA A 79 1.12 9.67 0.69
CA ALA A 79 2.57 9.50 0.70
C ALA A 79 3.23 10.33 -0.41
N CYS A 80 4.34 10.99 -0.11
CA CYS A 80 5.16 11.60 -1.15
C CYS A 80 5.76 10.51 -2.05
N LYS A 81 6.17 10.91 -3.26
CA LYS A 81 6.71 9.99 -4.27
C LYS A 81 7.92 9.20 -3.75
N ASP A 82 8.83 9.86 -3.03
CA ASP A 82 10.06 9.24 -2.54
C ASP A 82 9.77 8.17 -1.48
N CYS A 83 8.96 8.47 -0.47
CA CYS A 83 8.59 7.49 0.55
C CYS A 83 7.80 6.32 -0.04
N ASN A 84 6.85 6.59 -0.95
CA ASN A 84 6.08 5.54 -1.60
C ASN A 84 6.98 4.61 -2.43
N ASN A 85 7.95 5.18 -3.15
CA ASN A 85 8.94 4.42 -3.92
C ASN A 85 9.95 3.66 -3.05
N SER A 86 10.32 4.17 -1.87
CA SER A 86 11.20 3.47 -0.92
C SER A 86 10.49 2.27 -0.29
N LYS A 87 9.23 2.47 0.14
CA LYS A 87 8.42 1.42 0.75
C LYS A 87 8.12 0.28 -0.24
N LYS A 88 7.71 0.58 -1.48
CA LYS A 88 7.28 -0.44 -2.46
C LYS A 88 6.25 -1.41 -1.84
N ASN A 89 6.60 -2.69 -1.77
CA ASN A 89 5.79 -3.77 -1.21
C ASN A 89 6.17 -4.13 0.24
N LYS A 90 6.90 -3.25 0.92
CA LYS A 90 7.19 -3.39 2.35
C LYS A 90 5.97 -2.99 3.20
N LEU A 91 5.86 -3.62 4.35
CA LEU A 91 4.96 -3.33 5.45
C LEU A 91 5.52 -2.17 6.27
N PRO A 92 4.69 -1.48 7.07
CA PRO A 92 5.12 -0.32 7.82
C PRO A 92 6.19 -0.62 8.88
N PHE A 93 6.33 -1.89 9.30
CA PHE A 93 7.33 -2.33 10.27
C PHE A 93 8.64 -2.82 9.64
N GLU A 94 8.70 -2.95 8.31
CA GLU A 94 9.95 -3.20 7.61
C GLU A 94 10.66 -1.84 7.45
N GLU A 95 11.99 -1.76 7.64
CA GLU A 95 12.71 -0.49 7.49
C GLU A 95 12.77 -0.03 6.02
N PHE A 96 12.52 1.27 5.77
CA PHE A 96 12.58 1.88 4.43
C PHE A 96 12.75 3.41 4.46
#